data_AF-A0A0F9H052-F1
#
_entry.id   AF-A0A0F9H052-F1
#
_cell.length_a   1.000
_cell.length_b   1.000
_cell.length_c   1.000
_cell.angle_alpha   90.00
_cell.angle_beta   90.00
_cell.angle_gamma   90.00
#
_symmetry.space_group_name_H-M   'P 1'
#
loop_
_entity.id
_entity.type
_entity.pdbx_description
1 polymer ?
#
loop_
_entity_poly.entity_id
_entity_poly.type
_entity_poly.pdbx_seq_one_letter_code
_entity_poly.pdbx_strand_id
1 'polypeptide(L)' 'MTNGAVDDTLQEIAEQLATAKATLPDAESLVEILEEAGEDSAEVRALITETKVRIVAWEKTLQRRGVTVPSPAPVEEE' A
#
# COMPACT_ATOMS: atom_id res chain seq x y z
N MET A 1 25.00 15.96 10.70
CA MET A 1 23.62 16.17 11.21
C MET A 1 22.55 15.93 10.14
N THR A 2 22.82 15.16 9.07
CA THR A 2 21.90 14.98 7.93
C THR A 2 21.20 13.62 7.90
N ASN A 3 21.71 12.61 8.60
CA ASN A 3 21.16 11.26 8.52
C ASN A 3 19.80 11.13 9.25
N GLY A 4 19.62 11.80 10.40
CA GLY A 4 18.37 11.70 11.17
C GLY A 4 17.12 12.10 10.39
N ALA A 5 17.14 13.24 9.68
CA ALA A 5 15.99 13.70 8.91
C ALA A 5 15.64 12.78 7.72
N VAL A 6 16.65 12.14 7.13
CA VAL A 6 16.44 11.16 6.05
C VAL A 6 15.86 9.87 6.61
N ASP A 7 16.34 9.42 7.76
CA ASP A 7 15.85 8.22 8.45
C ASP A 7 14.39 8.40 8.88
N ASP A 8 14.04 9.57 9.45
CA ASP A 8 12.66 9.93 9.81
C ASP A 8 11.73 9.92 8.58
N THR A 9 12.19 10.47 7.46
CA THR A 9 11.41 10.49 6.21
C THR A 9 11.19 9.07 5.67
N LEU A 10 12.21 8.21 5.72
CA LEU A 10 12.08 6.82 5.25
C LEU A 10 11.13 6.03 6.13
N GLN A 11 11.11 6.30 7.44
CA GLN A 11 10.18 5.71 8.38
C GLN A 11 8.74 6.16 8.12
N GLU A 12 8.51 7.45 7.87
CA GLU A 12 7.19 7.97 7.50
C GLU A 12 6.67 7.33 6.20
N ILE A 13 7.54 7.18 5.18
CA ILE A 13 7.18 6.48 3.94
C ILE A 13 6.79 5.03 4.22
N ALA A 14 7.52 4.34 5.12
CA ALA A 14 7.22 2.96 5.47
C ALA A 14 5.83 2.82 6.10
N GLU A 15 5.45 3.74 6.98
CA GLU A 15 4.14 3.78 7.63
C GLU A 15 3.02 4.04 6.61
N GLN A 16 3.20 5.03 5.73
CA GLN A 16 2.23 5.33 4.68
C GLN A 16 2.05 4.17 3.69
N LEU A 17 3.15 3.47 3.35
CA LEU A 17 3.08 2.27 2.51
C LEU A 17 2.33 1.12 3.20
N ALA A 18 2.52 0.94 4.50
CA ALA A 18 1.77 -0.06 5.27
C ALA A 18 0.27 0.25 5.24
N THR A 19 -0.12 1.51 5.45
CA THR A 19 -1.53 1.94 5.35
C THR A 19 -2.08 1.73 3.94
N ALA A 20 -1.39 2.18 2.91
CA ALA A 20 -1.84 2.01 1.53
C ALA A 20 -1.99 0.52 1.16
N LYS A 21 -1.09 -0.33 1.64
CA LYS A 21 -1.17 -1.78 1.43
C LYS A 21 -2.37 -2.39 2.15
N ALA A 22 -2.68 -1.92 3.35
CA ALA A 22 -3.79 -2.40 4.15
C ALA A 22 -5.16 -2.04 3.53
N THR A 23 -5.26 -0.93 2.80
CA THR A 23 -6.52 -0.46 2.19
C THR A 23 -6.77 -0.98 0.77
N LEU A 24 -5.75 -1.55 0.10
CA LEU A 24 -5.91 -2.11 -1.24
C LEU A 24 -7.00 -3.19 -1.35
N PRO A 25 -7.15 -4.14 -0.40
CA PRO A 25 -8.23 -5.12 -0.44
C PRO A 25 -9.64 -4.50 -0.43
N ASP A 26 -9.83 -3.39 0.27
CA ASP A 26 -11.11 -2.68 0.28
C ASP A 26 -11.42 -2.07 -1.09
N ALA A 27 -10.40 -1.51 -1.75
CA ALA A 27 -10.53 -0.98 -3.12
C ALA A 27 -10.82 -2.09 -4.14
N GLU A 28 -10.20 -3.27 -3.98
CA GLU A 28 -10.51 -4.45 -4.80
C GLU A 28 -11.96 -4.90 -4.61
N SER A 29 -12.42 -4.96 -3.36
CA SER A 29 -13.80 -5.33 -3.02
C SER A 29 -14.81 -4.35 -3.61
N LEU A 30 -14.52 -3.05 -3.58
CA LEU A 30 -15.38 -2.03 -4.19
C LEU A 30 -15.48 -2.21 -5.71
N VAL A 31 -14.37 -2.47 -6.39
CA VAL A 31 -14.36 -2.72 -7.84
C VAL A 31 -15.18 -3.96 -8.20
N GLU A 32 -15.08 -5.03 -7.40
CA GLU A 32 -15.90 -6.23 -7.60
C GLU A 32 -17.40 -5.93 -7.50
N ILE A 33 -17.82 -5.19 -6.47
CA ILE A 33 -19.23 -4.77 -6.30
C ILE A 33 -19.71 -3.93 -7.48
N LEU A 34 -18.88 -3.01 -7.98
CA LEU A 34 -19.22 -2.17 -9.13
C LEU A 34 -19.39 -3.00 -10.41
N GLU A 35 -18.49 -3.96 -10.66
CA GLU A 35 -18.60 -4.87 -11.80
C GLU A 35 -19.85 -5.77 -11.71
N GLU A 36 -20.18 -6.26 -10.51
CA GLU A 36 -21.44 -6.99 -10.26
C GLU A 36 -22.69 -6.14 -10.52
N ALA A 37 -22.60 -4.83 -10.28
CA ALA A 37 -23.66 -3.86 -10.61
C ALA A 37 -23.74 -3.53 -12.11
N GLY A 38 -22.81 -4.04 -12.94
CA GLY A 38 -22.75 -3.80 -14.37
C GLY A 38 -21.96 -2.56 -14.78
N GLU A 39 -21.21 -1.95 -13.86
CA GLU A 39 -20.33 -0.81 -14.16
C GLU A 39 -19.01 -1.26 -14.80
N ASP A 40 -18.51 -0.47 -15.77
CA ASP A 40 -17.18 -0.70 -16.33
C ASP A 40 -16.10 -0.14 -15.40
N SER A 41 -15.42 -1.04 -14.70
CA SER A 41 -14.35 -0.72 -13.75
C SER A 41 -12.95 -1.14 -14.23
N ALA A 42 -12.78 -1.43 -15.53
CA ALA A 42 -11.54 -1.98 -16.06
C ALA A 42 -10.31 -1.09 -15.83
N GLU A 43 -10.47 0.24 -15.98
CA GLU A 43 -9.39 1.21 -15.72
C GLU A 43 -9.02 1.24 -14.23
N VAL A 44 -10.02 1.26 -13.34
CA VAL A 44 -9.80 1.27 -11.89
C VAL A 44 -9.08 -0.02 -11.45
N ARG A 45 -9.49 -1.17 -11.98
CA ARG A 45 -8.82 -2.46 -11.74
C ARG A 45 -7.35 -2.44 -12.19
N ALA A 46 -7.06 -1.83 -13.34
CA ALA A 46 -5.70 -1.67 -13.83
C ALA A 46 -4.85 -0.78 -12.91
N LEU A 47 -5.41 0.34 -12.43
CA LEU A 47 -4.75 1.25 -11.49
C LEU A 47 -4.45 0.58 -10.14
N ILE A 48 -5.39 -0.22 -9.60
CA ILE A 48 -5.19 -1.00 -8.37
C ILE A 48 -4.05 -2.00 -8.57
N THR A 49 -4.06 -2.74 -9.69
CA THR A 49 -3.01 -3.71 -10.02
C THR A 49 -1.64 -3.05 -10.13
N GLU A 50 -1.57 -1.91 -10.81
CA GLU A 50 -0.32 -1.15 -10.94
C GLU A 50 0.17 -0.63 -9.59
N THR A 51 -0.74 -0.15 -8.75
CA THR A 51 -0.44 0.31 -7.38
C THR A 51 0.15 -0.82 -6.53
N LYS A 52 -0.43 -2.03 -6.58
CA LYS A 52 0.12 -3.22 -5.90
C LYS A 52 1.57 -3.49 -6.30
N VAL A 53 1.86 -3.46 -7.60
CA VAL A 53 3.21 -3.68 -8.13
C VAL A 53 4.19 -2.61 -7.62
N ARG A 54 3.77 -1.34 -7.61
CA ARG A 54 4.59 -0.22 -7.13
C ARG A 54 4.87 -0.31 -5.63
N ILE A 55 3.89 -0.67 -4.81
CA ILE A 55 4.07 -0.86 -3.36
C ILE A 55 5.16 -1.91 -3.10
N VAL A 56 5.10 -3.07 -3.76
CA VAL A 56 6.13 -4.12 -3.62
C VAL A 56 7.53 -3.62 -4.05
N ALA A 57 7.60 -2.79 -5.10
CA ALA A 57 8.87 -2.20 -5.53
C ALA A 57 9.44 -1.19 -4.52
N TRP A 58 8.57 -0.38 -3.91
CA TRP A 58 8.94 0.57 -2.87
C TRP A 58 9.35 -0.11 -1.56
N GLU A 59 8.65 -1.17 -1.14
CA GLU A 59 9.03 -2.02 0.00
C GLU A 59 10.46 -2.54 -0.16
N LYS A 60 10.79 -3.11 -1.33
CA LYS A 60 12.15 -3.57 -1.65
C LYS A 60 13.18 -2.44 -1.61
N THR A 61 12.78 -1.22 -1.98
CA THR A 61 13.65 -0.05 -1.96
C THR A 61 13.95 0.40 -0.53
N LEU A 62 12.94 0.44 0.34
CA LEU A 62 13.10 0.72 1.78
C LEU A 62 13.95 -0.35 2.46
N GLN A 63 13.71 -1.63 2.16
CA GLN A 63 14.49 -2.74 2.73
C GLN A 63 15.98 -2.64 2.40
N ARG A 64 16.33 -2.26 1.16
CA ARG A 64 17.74 -2.01 0.77
C ARG A 64 18.38 -0.84 1.53
N ARG A 65 17.57 0.05 2.08
CA ARG A 65 17.99 1.18 2.92
C ARG A 65 17.93 0.87 4.42
N GLY A 66 17.64 -0.37 4.80
CA GLY A 66 17.58 -0.80 6.19
C GLY A 66 16.25 -0.50 6.90
N VAL A 67 15.23 -0.06 6.17
CA VAL A 67 13.89 0.23 6.74
C VAL A 67 12.92 -0.86 6.32
N THR A 68 12.21 -1.43 7.30
CA THR A 68 11.19 -2.45 7.07
C THR A 68 9.81 -1.82 7.09
N VAL A 69 8.97 -2.15 6.11
CA VAL A 69 7.56 -1.77 6.13
C VAL A 69 6.84 -2.59 7.21
N PRO A 70 6.16 -1.95 8.18
CA PRO A 70 5.44 -2.67 9.21
C PRO A 70 4.34 -3.54 8.58
N SER A 71 4.21 -4.77 9.07
CA SER A 71 3.02 -5.56 8.77
C SER A 71 1.84 -4.89 9.49
N PRO A 72 0.68 -4.68 8.84
CA PRO A 72 -0.49 -4.19 9.54
C PRO A 72 -0.75 -5.11 10.73
N ALA A 73 -0.96 -4.52 11.91
CA ALA A 73 -1.38 -5.28 13.08
C ALA A 73 -2.70 -6.00 12.72
N PRO A 74 -2.89 -7.27 13.11
CA PRO A 74 -4.18 -7.91 12.97
C PRO A 74 -5.21 -7.02 13.68
N VAL A 75 -6.26 -6.63 12.95
CA VAL A 75 -7.39 -5.91 13.54
C VAL A 75 -7.98 -6.88 14.57
N GLU A 76 -7.92 -6.54 15.86
CA GLU A 76 -8.71 -7.24 16.87
C GLU A 76 -10.18 -7.01 16.49
N GLU A 77 -10.90 -8.09 16.15
CA GLU A 77 -12.34 -8.06 15.95
C GLU A 77 -12.99 -7.67 17.30
N GLU A 78 -13.54 -6.45 17.40
CA GLU A 78 -14.46 -6.05 18.49
C GLU A 78 -15.88 -6.57 18.23
#